data_AF-A0A0F8ZHW6-F1
#
_entry.id   AF-A0A0F8ZHW6-F1
#
_cell.length_a   1.000
_cell.length_b   1.000
_cell.length_c   1.000
_cell.angle_alpha   90.00
_cell.angle_beta   90.00
_cell.angle_gamma   90.00
#
_symmetry.space_group_name_H-M   'P 1'
#
loop_
_entity.id
_entity.type
_entity.pdbx_description
1 polymer ?
#
loop_
_entity_poly.entity_id
_entity_poly.type
_entity_poly.pdbx_seq_one_letter_code
_entity_poly.pdbx_strand_id
1 'polypeptide(L)'
;MPDGKYAMVTHLLSNFKEIPFRVATGWINVNVVSIVDIAKRKLHSTIGLDSYDRGAGNPYDVICSADGRSVCVSLAGTHELCVIETTDLLGKFAHRTMRPVMGAWPIYPSLGETLWRRTGLSGNGPRGLAMAGSKVYVAEYFTDTVAVVDLQSTGAVTRSAVTLDTIALGPVPKLTPQRRGEILFHDAT
;
A
#
# COMPACT_ATOMS: atom_id res chain seq x y z
N MET A 1 10.72 2.70 -11.45
CA MET A 1 11.38 1.39 -11.31
C MET A 1 12.86 1.54 -11.68
N PRO A 2 13.76 0.69 -11.17
CA PRO A 2 15.20 0.84 -11.39
C PRO A 2 15.61 0.87 -12.87
N ASP A 3 14.86 0.17 -13.72
CA ASP A 3 15.05 0.13 -15.17
C ASP A 3 14.59 1.41 -15.91
N GLY A 4 13.99 2.36 -15.20
CA GLY A 4 13.47 3.60 -15.78
C GLY A 4 12.29 3.42 -16.73
N LYS A 5 11.71 2.22 -16.85
CA LYS A 5 10.63 1.94 -17.82
C LYS A 5 9.27 2.35 -17.30
N TYR A 6 9.03 2.13 -16.01
CA TYR A 6 7.76 2.41 -15.37
C TYR A 6 7.90 3.35 -14.17
N ALA A 7 6.94 4.26 -14.02
CA ALA A 7 6.68 5.03 -12.81
C ALA A 7 5.44 4.45 -12.11
N MET A 8 5.38 4.59 -10.78
CA MET A 8 4.25 4.14 -9.96
C MET A 8 3.74 5.29 -9.12
N VAL A 9 2.43 5.37 -8.98
CA VAL A 9 1.76 6.40 -8.18
C VAL A 9 0.63 5.76 -7.39
N THR A 10 0.66 5.94 -6.08
CA THR A 10 -0.41 5.60 -5.14
C THR A 10 -1.49 6.68 -5.16
N HIS A 11 -2.75 6.28 -5.17
CA HIS A 11 -3.87 7.22 -5.04
C HIS A 11 -5.17 6.50 -4.68
N LEU A 12 -6.21 7.28 -4.39
CA LEU A 12 -7.58 6.78 -4.37
C LEU A 12 -8.18 6.86 -5.77
N LEU A 13 -8.94 5.84 -6.15
CA LEU A 13 -9.82 5.85 -7.30
C LEU A 13 -11.27 5.93 -6.82
N SER A 14 -11.92 7.04 -7.11
CA SER A 14 -13.23 7.41 -6.56
C SER A 14 -14.32 7.38 -7.61
N ASN A 15 -15.50 6.94 -7.21
CA ASN A 15 -16.67 6.87 -8.07
C ASN A 15 -17.59 8.10 -7.90
N PHE A 16 -17.12 9.26 -8.37
CA PHE A 16 -17.80 10.55 -8.15
C PHE A 16 -19.20 10.68 -8.78
N LYS A 17 -19.57 9.77 -9.69
CA LYS A 17 -20.84 9.84 -10.43
C LYS A 17 -21.96 9.01 -9.79
N GLU A 18 -21.63 8.15 -8.84
CA GLU A 18 -22.60 7.27 -8.20
C GLU A 18 -23.04 7.81 -6.83
N ILE A 19 -24.26 7.47 -6.45
CA ILE A 19 -24.80 7.82 -5.12
C ILE A 19 -24.07 6.97 -4.07
N PRO A 20 -23.50 7.55 -2.99
CA PRO A 20 -22.69 6.81 -2.01
C PRO A 20 -23.56 6.03 -1.01
N PHE A 21 -24.40 5.10 -1.49
CA PHE A 21 -25.35 4.36 -0.64
C PHE A 21 -24.76 3.11 0.02
N ARG A 22 -23.55 2.67 -0.38
CA ARG A 22 -22.84 1.55 0.25
C ARG A 22 -21.33 1.79 0.27
N VAL A 23 -20.66 1.26 1.28
CA VAL A 23 -19.18 1.32 1.38
C VAL A 23 -18.54 0.06 0.77
N ALA A 24 -19.28 -1.04 0.72
CA ALA A 24 -18.77 -2.33 0.28
C ALA A 24 -18.32 -2.34 -1.19
N THR A 25 -17.36 -3.21 -1.46
CA THR A 25 -16.85 -3.56 -2.79
C THR A 25 -16.34 -2.37 -3.62
N GLY A 26 -15.72 -1.40 -2.95
CA GLY A 26 -15.10 -0.25 -3.62
C GLY A 26 -16.11 0.70 -4.27
N TRP A 27 -17.35 0.73 -3.76
CA TRP A 27 -18.43 1.52 -4.35
C TRP A 27 -18.15 3.04 -4.36
N ILE A 28 -17.59 3.56 -3.26
CA ILE A 28 -17.25 4.98 -3.12
C ILE A 28 -15.82 5.21 -3.58
N ASN A 29 -14.87 4.52 -2.95
CA ASN A 29 -13.44 4.68 -3.16
C ASN A 29 -12.74 3.33 -3.15
N VAL A 30 -11.61 3.29 -3.85
CA VAL A 30 -10.66 2.18 -3.85
C VAL A 30 -9.26 2.75 -3.66
N ASN A 31 -8.43 2.04 -2.90
CA ASN A 31 -7.00 2.30 -2.81
C ASN A 31 -6.25 1.58 -3.93
N VAL A 32 -5.45 2.31 -4.71
CA VAL A 32 -4.81 1.76 -5.92
C VAL A 32 -3.36 2.22 -6.08
N VAL A 33 -2.62 1.48 -6.90
CA VAL A 33 -1.36 1.89 -7.52
C VAL A 33 -1.55 1.95 -9.04
N SER A 34 -1.30 3.10 -9.64
CA SER A 34 -1.23 3.27 -11.09
C SER A 34 0.19 3.18 -11.59
N ILE A 35 0.39 2.41 -12.66
CA ILE A 35 1.68 2.16 -13.31
C ILE A 35 1.67 2.90 -14.64
N VAL A 36 2.66 3.75 -14.87
CA VAL A 36 2.78 4.58 -16.07
C VAL A 36 4.00 4.13 -16.87
N ASP A 37 3.82 3.81 -18.15
CA ASP A 37 4.91 3.57 -19.09
C ASP A 37 5.53 4.92 -19.45
N ILE A 38 6.77 5.15 -19.03
CA ILE A 38 7.44 6.45 -19.13
C ILE A 38 7.74 6.78 -20.59
N ALA A 39 8.24 5.80 -21.36
CA ALA A 39 8.58 5.98 -22.76
C ALA A 39 7.35 6.32 -23.61
N LYS A 40 6.23 5.64 -23.35
CA LYS A 40 4.97 5.85 -24.08
C LYS A 40 4.14 7.01 -23.53
N ARG A 41 4.47 7.53 -22.34
CA ARG A 41 3.68 8.54 -21.60
C ARG A 41 2.22 8.15 -21.45
N LYS A 42 1.98 6.87 -21.14
CA LYS A 42 0.62 6.30 -21.05
C LYS A 42 0.47 5.49 -19.77
N LEU A 43 -0.73 5.54 -19.21
CA LEU A 43 -1.14 4.62 -18.16
C LEU A 43 -1.02 3.19 -18.69
N HIS A 44 -0.21 2.38 -18.03
CA HIS A 44 -0.05 0.96 -18.34
C HIS A 44 -1.17 0.15 -17.69
N SER A 45 -1.36 0.32 -16.38
CA SER A 45 -2.40 -0.35 -15.60
C SER A 45 -2.67 0.41 -14.29
N THR A 46 -3.83 0.13 -13.68
CA THR A 46 -4.17 0.56 -12.33
C THR A 46 -4.55 -0.68 -11.54
N ILE A 47 -3.84 -0.96 -10.46
CA ILE A 47 -3.98 -2.18 -9.66
C ILE A 47 -4.51 -1.81 -8.28
N GLY A 48 -5.56 -2.51 -7.85
CA GLY A 48 -6.15 -2.36 -6.53
C GLY A 48 -5.26 -2.92 -5.44
N LEU A 49 -5.27 -2.25 -4.29
CA LEU A 49 -4.60 -2.67 -3.05
C LEU A 49 -5.57 -3.37 -2.09
N ASP A 50 -6.86 -3.10 -2.23
CA ASP A 50 -7.93 -3.61 -1.36
C ASP A 50 -8.16 -5.12 -1.53
N SER A 51 -8.58 -5.76 -0.44
CA SER A 51 -9.16 -7.11 -0.42
C SER A 51 -10.67 -7.03 -0.21
N TYR A 52 -11.40 -8.10 -0.48
CA TYR A 52 -12.86 -8.13 -0.42
C TYR A 52 -13.46 -7.54 0.86
N ASP A 53 -12.89 -7.90 1.99
CA ASP A 53 -13.33 -7.55 3.34
C ASP A 53 -12.36 -6.59 4.05
N ARG A 54 -11.28 -6.14 3.39
CA ARG A 54 -10.22 -5.36 4.02
C ARG A 54 -9.63 -4.29 3.11
N GLY A 55 -9.94 -3.02 3.43
CA GLY A 55 -9.37 -1.86 2.74
C GLY A 55 -7.87 -1.68 3.02
N ALA A 56 -7.12 -1.21 2.03
CA ALA A 56 -5.74 -0.74 2.12
C ALA A 56 -5.72 0.78 2.34
N GLY A 57 -6.31 1.22 3.45
CA GLY A 57 -6.66 2.62 3.68
C GLY A 57 -5.49 3.59 3.53
N ASN A 58 -5.68 4.60 2.67
CA ASN A 58 -4.77 5.73 2.47
C ASN A 58 -3.34 5.30 2.10
N PRO A 59 -3.12 4.72 0.90
CA PRO A 59 -1.79 4.46 0.41
C PRO A 59 -1.04 5.77 0.23
N TYR A 60 0.22 5.82 0.68
CA TYR A 60 0.99 7.07 0.74
C TYR A 60 2.20 7.04 -0.20
N ASP A 61 3.30 6.39 0.18
CA ASP A 61 4.50 6.25 -0.66
C ASP A 61 4.57 4.88 -1.35
N VAL A 62 5.33 4.81 -2.45
CA VAL A 62 5.58 3.60 -3.22
C VAL A 62 7.03 3.57 -3.71
N ILE A 63 7.71 2.47 -3.40
CA ILE A 63 9.10 2.26 -3.83
C ILE A 63 9.28 0.89 -4.45
N CYS A 64 10.32 0.75 -5.26
CA CYS A 64 10.75 -0.52 -5.83
C CYS A 64 12.15 -0.84 -5.31
N SER A 65 12.40 -2.11 -5.02
CA SER A 65 13.72 -2.57 -4.61
C SER A 65 14.77 -2.28 -5.68
N ALA A 66 16.03 -2.09 -5.28
CA ALA A 66 17.11 -1.75 -6.21
C ALA A 66 17.34 -2.81 -7.29
N ASP A 67 17.08 -4.09 -6.97
CA ASP A 67 17.11 -5.21 -7.93
C ASP A 67 15.85 -5.32 -8.80
N GLY A 68 14.86 -4.46 -8.58
CA GLY A 68 13.61 -4.41 -9.33
C GLY A 68 12.63 -5.54 -9.04
N ARG A 69 12.88 -6.40 -8.05
CA ARG A 69 12.07 -7.61 -7.79
C ARG A 69 10.83 -7.38 -6.95
N SER A 70 10.85 -6.39 -6.07
CA SER A 70 9.78 -6.13 -5.11
C SER A 70 9.29 -4.69 -5.21
N VAL A 71 7.98 -4.51 -5.01
CA VAL A 71 7.36 -3.20 -4.86
C VAL A 71 6.73 -3.11 -3.48
N CYS A 72 6.98 -2.01 -2.80
CA CYS A 72 6.47 -1.73 -1.46
C CYS A 72 5.60 -0.47 -1.48
N VAL A 73 4.48 -0.50 -0.74
CA VAL A 73 3.54 0.61 -0.57
C VAL A 73 3.26 0.78 0.92
N SER A 74 3.36 2.00 1.43
CA SER A 74 2.98 2.32 2.81
C SER A 74 1.48 2.59 2.87
N LEU A 75 0.77 1.96 3.81
CA LEU A 75 -0.65 2.17 4.05
C LEU A 75 -0.83 2.98 5.34
N ALA A 76 -0.95 4.30 5.19
CA ALA A 76 -0.96 5.21 6.32
C ALA A 76 -2.16 4.97 7.25
N GLY A 77 -3.33 4.71 6.67
CA GLY A 77 -4.58 4.58 7.41
C GLY A 77 -4.72 3.25 8.14
N THR A 78 -4.15 2.17 7.62
CA THR A 78 -4.21 0.84 8.27
C THR A 78 -2.96 0.46 9.04
N HIS A 79 -1.93 1.32 9.03
CA HIS A 79 -0.67 1.11 9.74
C HIS A 79 0.09 -0.14 9.25
N GLU A 80 0.14 -0.30 7.93
CA GLU A 80 0.70 -1.49 7.28
C GLU A 80 1.75 -1.14 6.23
N LEU A 81 2.71 -2.05 6.03
CA LEU A 81 3.51 -2.12 4.82
C LEU A 81 2.91 -3.17 3.88
N CYS A 82 2.75 -2.81 2.62
CA CYS A 82 2.20 -3.66 1.57
C CYS A 82 3.29 -4.00 0.56
N VAL A 83 3.49 -5.28 0.24
CA VAL A 83 4.59 -5.77 -0.61
C VAL A 83 4.06 -6.74 -1.66
N ILE A 84 4.53 -6.60 -2.90
CA ILE A 84 4.24 -7.52 -4.01
C ILE A 84 5.51 -7.74 -4.83
N GLU A 85 5.61 -8.89 -5.50
CA GLU A 85 6.65 -9.10 -6.50
C GLU A 85 6.34 -8.31 -7.78
N THR A 86 7.36 -7.69 -8.37
CA THR A 86 7.22 -6.90 -9.59
C THR A 86 6.65 -7.72 -10.74
N THR A 87 7.05 -8.99 -10.87
CA THR A 87 6.58 -9.90 -11.91
C THR A 87 5.09 -10.18 -11.78
N ASP A 88 4.60 -10.25 -10.55
CA ASP A 88 3.18 -10.44 -10.25
C ASP A 88 2.39 -9.17 -10.52
N LEU A 89 2.92 -8.03 -10.08
CA LEU A 89 2.31 -6.71 -10.27
C LEU A 89 2.13 -6.35 -11.76
N LEU A 90 3.15 -6.62 -12.59
CA LEU A 90 3.12 -6.39 -14.04
C LEU A 90 2.54 -7.60 -14.80
N GLY A 91 2.21 -8.68 -14.10
CA GLY A 91 1.76 -9.93 -14.65
C GLY A 91 0.32 -9.88 -15.17
N LYS A 92 -0.04 -10.86 -16.00
CA LYS A 92 -1.39 -11.01 -16.55
C LYS A 92 -2.46 -11.23 -15.46
N PHE A 93 -2.08 -11.87 -14.35
CA PHE A 93 -3.00 -12.11 -13.23
C PHE A 93 -3.46 -10.77 -12.64
N ALA A 94 -2.55 -9.99 -12.06
CA ALA A 94 -2.90 -8.69 -11.48
C ALA A 94 -3.63 -7.78 -12.47
N HIS A 95 -3.20 -7.76 -13.74
CA HIS A 95 -3.89 -6.99 -14.78
C HIS A 95 -5.33 -7.46 -15.03
N ARG A 96 -5.68 -8.73 -14.85
CA ARG A 96 -7.04 -9.24 -15.11
C ARG A 96 -7.90 -9.25 -13.85
N THR A 97 -7.30 -9.58 -12.72
CA THR A 97 -7.99 -9.95 -11.48
C THR A 97 -7.72 -8.99 -10.33
N MET A 98 -6.95 -7.92 -10.52
CA MET A 98 -6.74 -6.91 -9.47
C MET A 98 -7.06 -5.50 -9.95
N ARG A 99 -7.53 -5.32 -11.19
CA ARG A 99 -7.91 -4.00 -11.71
C ARG A 99 -9.25 -3.55 -11.11
N PRO A 100 -9.35 -2.26 -10.72
CA PRO A 100 -10.63 -1.62 -10.48
C PRO A 100 -11.53 -1.61 -11.72
N VAL A 101 -12.83 -1.79 -11.51
CA VAL A 101 -13.84 -1.44 -12.51
C VAL A 101 -14.82 -0.46 -11.86
N MET A 102 -14.76 0.81 -12.24
CA MET A 102 -15.68 1.83 -11.74
C MET A 102 -16.92 1.92 -12.63
N GLY A 103 -18.10 2.05 -12.02
CA GLY A 103 -19.35 2.30 -12.73
C GLY A 103 -20.01 1.11 -13.45
N ALA A 104 -19.69 -0.16 -13.12
CA ALA A 104 -20.29 -1.33 -13.77
C ALA A 104 -20.71 -2.44 -12.79
N TRP A 105 -22.02 -2.72 -12.67
CA TRP A 105 -22.54 -3.76 -11.77
C TRP A 105 -22.29 -5.20 -12.28
N PRO A 106 -21.92 -6.19 -11.44
CA PRO A 106 -21.50 -6.10 -10.04
C PRO A 106 -19.99 -5.78 -9.94
N ILE A 107 -19.67 -4.71 -9.20
CA ILE A 107 -18.36 -4.04 -9.18
C ILE A 107 -17.33 -4.82 -8.34
N TYR A 108 -16.13 -4.99 -8.91
CA TYR A 108 -14.93 -5.70 -8.44
C TYR A 108 -14.95 -7.25 -8.52
N PRO A 109 -14.73 -7.85 -9.71
CA PRO A 109 -14.36 -9.28 -9.79
C PRO A 109 -13.01 -9.59 -9.11
N SER A 110 -12.26 -8.55 -8.75
CA SER A 110 -10.91 -8.58 -8.23
C SER A 110 -10.79 -8.61 -6.70
N LEU A 111 -11.88 -8.31 -5.99
CA LEU A 111 -11.92 -8.29 -4.54
C LEU A 111 -11.98 -9.73 -4.00
N GLY A 112 -10.83 -10.21 -3.54
CA GLY A 112 -10.60 -11.60 -3.11
C GLY A 112 -9.32 -12.19 -3.72
N GLU A 113 -8.84 -11.61 -4.82
CA GLU A 113 -7.74 -12.14 -5.64
C GLU A 113 -6.48 -11.24 -5.54
N THR A 114 -6.21 -10.69 -4.36
CA THR A 114 -5.04 -9.80 -4.18
C THR A 114 -3.76 -10.61 -4.01
N LEU A 115 -2.69 -10.19 -4.70
CA LEU A 115 -1.33 -10.70 -4.50
C LEU A 115 -0.50 -9.84 -3.53
N TRP A 116 -1.09 -8.77 -3.01
CA TRP A 116 -0.43 -7.92 -2.04
C TRP A 116 -0.29 -8.59 -0.68
N ARG A 117 0.95 -8.73 -0.21
CA ARG A 117 1.25 -9.17 1.16
C ARG A 117 1.28 -7.96 2.07
N ARG A 118 0.49 -7.97 3.14
CA ARG A 118 0.44 -6.86 4.10
C ARG A 118 1.00 -7.27 5.45
N THR A 119 1.82 -6.41 6.02
CA THR A 119 2.44 -6.59 7.33
C THR A 119 2.08 -5.38 8.19
N GLY A 120 1.43 -5.63 9.34
CA GLY A 120 1.17 -4.61 10.34
C GLY A 120 2.47 -4.10 10.93
N LEU A 121 2.56 -2.79 11.11
CA LEU A 121 3.71 -2.12 11.70
C LEU A 121 3.44 -1.81 13.18
N SER A 122 4.51 -1.54 13.93
CA SER A 122 4.40 -1.23 15.37
C SER A 122 3.92 0.19 15.65
N GLY A 123 4.19 1.11 14.72
CA GLY A 123 3.86 2.52 14.82
C GLY A 123 2.78 2.95 13.82
N ASN A 124 2.36 4.21 13.96
CA ASN A 124 1.14 4.70 13.32
C ASN A 124 1.46 5.70 12.19
N GLY A 125 0.63 5.64 11.15
CA GLY A 125 0.74 6.52 9.99
C GLY A 125 2.04 6.35 9.21
N PRO A 126 2.36 5.14 8.70
CA PRO A 126 3.50 4.95 7.81
C PRO A 126 3.33 5.81 6.56
N ARG A 127 4.32 6.66 6.27
CA ARG A 127 4.27 7.59 5.14
C ARG A 127 5.46 7.42 4.21
N GLY A 128 6.65 7.79 4.64
CA GLY A 128 7.85 7.71 3.81
C GLY A 128 8.47 6.32 3.83
N LEU A 129 8.97 5.87 2.68
CA LEU A 129 9.70 4.62 2.54
C LEU A 129 11.14 4.87 2.03
N ALA A 130 12.08 4.08 2.54
CA ALA A 130 13.44 3.98 2.01
C ALA A 130 13.90 2.52 2.03
N MET A 131 14.81 2.15 1.14
CA MET A 131 15.35 0.79 1.08
C MET A 131 16.87 0.77 1.02
N ALA A 132 17.46 -0.15 1.77
CA ALA A 132 18.88 -0.48 1.69
C ALA A 132 19.06 -2.00 1.77
N GLY A 133 19.58 -2.60 0.70
CA GLY A 133 19.66 -4.06 0.59
C GLY A 133 18.27 -4.70 0.65
N SER A 134 18.06 -5.65 1.58
CA SER A 134 16.78 -6.31 1.80
C SER A 134 15.86 -5.58 2.78
N LYS A 135 16.34 -4.52 3.43
CA LYS A 135 15.59 -3.84 4.48
C LYS A 135 14.82 -2.65 3.91
N VAL A 136 13.55 -2.57 4.28
CA VAL A 136 12.67 -1.42 4.06
C VAL A 136 12.57 -0.66 5.38
N TYR A 137 12.88 0.63 5.33
CA TYR A 137 12.71 1.57 6.43
C TYR A 137 11.42 2.34 6.19
N VAL A 138 10.52 2.35 7.17
CA VAL A 138 9.21 2.97 7.08
C VAL A 138 9.10 4.06 8.14
N ALA A 139 8.89 5.31 7.72
CA ALA A 139 8.71 6.43 8.62
C ALA A 139 7.27 6.44 9.17
N GLU A 140 7.12 6.22 10.47
CA GLU A 140 5.84 6.14 11.19
C GLU A 140 5.55 7.49 11.85
N TYR A 141 4.78 8.31 11.13
CA TYR A 141 4.65 9.75 11.41
C TYR A 141 4.05 10.07 12.78
N PHE A 142 3.13 9.26 13.28
CA PHE A 142 2.41 9.58 14.52
C PHE A 142 3.10 9.07 15.78
N THR A 143 4.01 8.11 15.65
CA THR A 143 4.71 7.47 16.76
C THR A 143 6.16 7.92 16.91
N ASP A 144 6.67 8.77 16.01
CA ASP A 144 8.07 9.22 15.97
C ASP A 144 9.05 8.04 15.95
N THR A 145 8.74 7.06 15.10
CA THR A 145 9.51 5.83 14.94
C THR A 145 9.81 5.54 13.46
N VAL A 146 10.86 4.76 13.21
CA VAL A 146 11.13 4.15 11.92
C VAL A 146 11.09 2.64 12.09
N ALA A 147 10.11 1.98 11.46
CA ALA A 147 10.09 0.53 11.39
C ALA A 147 11.09 0.03 10.36
N VAL A 148 11.75 -1.08 10.66
CA VAL A 148 12.69 -1.78 9.79
C VAL A 148 12.11 -3.14 9.47
N VAL A 149 11.80 -3.36 8.20
CA VAL A 149 11.19 -4.58 7.67
C VAL A 149 12.20 -5.28 6.77
N ASP A 150 12.61 -6.51 7.12
CA ASP A 150 13.46 -7.32 6.23
C ASP A 150 12.63 -8.13 5.24
N LEU A 151 12.87 -7.94 3.94
CA LEU A 151 12.18 -8.68 2.89
C LEU A 151 12.75 -10.09 2.65
N GLN A 152 13.99 -10.38 3.09
CA GLN A 152 14.62 -11.71 2.88
C GLN A 152 14.09 -12.78 3.82
N SER A 153 13.38 -12.43 4.91
CA SER A 153 12.78 -13.43 5.80
C SER A 153 11.55 -14.14 5.22
N THR A 154 11.22 -13.90 3.94
CA THR A 154 10.09 -14.53 3.24
C THR A 154 10.50 -15.70 2.34
N GLY A 155 11.47 -16.50 2.79
CA GLY A 155 11.75 -17.81 2.21
C GLY A 155 10.71 -18.84 2.62
N ALA A 156 9.83 -19.21 1.70
CA ALA A 156 9.04 -20.45 1.65
C ALA A 156 8.19 -20.82 2.88
N VAL A 157 6.87 -20.68 2.70
CA VAL A 157 5.79 -21.36 3.42
C VAL A 157 5.61 -20.92 4.87
N THR A 158 4.40 -20.45 5.19
CA THR A 158 3.90 -20.02 6.52
C THR A 158 4.35 -18.65 7.05
N ARG A 159 3.43 -17.68 6.92
CA ARG A 159 2.98 -16.70 7.93
C ARG A 159 4.06 -15.98 8.78
N SER A 160 4.12 -14.66 8.56
CA SER A 160 4.25 -13.66 9.64
C SER A 160 5.52 -13.58 10.48
N ALA A 161 6.70 -13.93 9.95
CA ALA A 161 7.96 -13.54 10.58
C ALA A 161 8.73 -12.53 9.72
N VAL A 162 8.09 -11.38 9.43
CA VAL A 162 8.86 -10.18 9.12
C VAL A 162 9.54 -9.77 10.44
N THR A 163 10.87 -9.77 10.47
CA THR A 163 11.56 -9.16 11.61
C THR A 163 11.29 -7.66 11.54
N LEU A 164 10.43 -7.20 12.44
CA LEU A 164 10.13 -5.80 12.67
C LEU A 164 11.07 -5.34 13.78
N ASP A 165 12.07 -4.55 13.40
CA ASP A 165 12.82 -3.74 14.36
C ASP A 165 12.29 -2.31 14.30
N THR A 166 12.44 -1.56 15.38
CA THR A 166 11.88 -0.21 15.49
C THR A 166 12.95 0.73 16.04
N ILE A 167 13.25 1.76 15.27
CA ILE A 167 14.18 2.82 15.65
C ILE A 167 13.35 3.99 16.18
N ALA A 168 13.50 4.30 17.47
CA ALA A 168 12.91 5.51 18.05
C ALA A 168 13.64 6.76 17.54
N LEU A 169 12.90 7.75 17.04
CA LEU A 169 13.46 9.04 16.62
C LEU A 169 13.62 10.02 17.79
N GLY A 170 13.03 9.68 18.94
CA GLY A 170 13.10 10.47 20.16
C GLY A 170 12.31 9.83 21.30
N PRO A 171 12.09 10.56 22.40
CA PRO A 171 11.18 10.13 23.46
C PRO A 171 9.75 9.93 22.94
N VAL A 172 8.98 9.06 23.58
CA VAL A 172 7.57 8.81 23.22
C VAL A 172 6.78 10.12 23.21
N PRO A 173 6.10 10.45 22.10
CA PRO A 173 5.35 11.71 21.99
C PRO A 173 4.24 11.82 23.03
N LYS A 174 4.14 12.98 23.70
CA LYS A 174 2.99 13.29 24.55
C LYS A 174 1.83 13.81 23.69
N LEU A 175 0.72 13.08 23.66
CA LEU A 175 -0.43 13.43 22.83
C LEU A 175 -1.16 14.67 23.36
N THR A 176 -1.16 15.74 22.56
CA THR A 176 -2.08 16.86 22.72
C THR A 176 -3.46 16.49 22.16
N PRO A 177 -4.54 17.20 22.54
CA PRO A 177 -5.86 16.98 21.94
C PRO A 177 -5.87 17.12 20.41
N GLN A 178 -5.12 18.09 19.88
CA GLN A 178 -4.97 18.31 18.44
C GLN A 178 -4.28 17.13 17.76
N ARG A 179 -3.17 16.63 18.34
CA ARG A 179 -2.44 15.49 17.78
C ARG A 179 -3.28 14.21 17.82
N ARG A 180 -4.04 14.01 18.91
CA ARG A 180 -4.99 12.90 19.01
C ARG A 180 -6.08 13.00 17.94
N GLY A 181 -6.63 14.20 17.70
CA GLY A 181 -7.62 14.42 16.64
C GLY A 181 -7.06 14.12 15.25
N GLU A 182 -5.82 14.54 14.97
CA GLU A 182 -5.14 14.23 13.71
C GLU A 182 -4.94 12.73 13.50
N ILE A 183 -4.50 12.00 14.54
CA ILE A 183 -4.37 10.54 14.49
C ILE A 183 -5.70 9.89 14.14
N LEU A 184 -6.77 10.21 14.88
CA LEU A 184 -8.10 9.65 14.68
C LEU A 184 -8.69 10.01 13.30
N PHE A 185 -8.37 11.17 12.76
CA PHE A 185 -8.81 11.57 11.43
C PHE A 185 -8.15 10.75 10.31
N HIS A 186 -6.90 10.32 10.52
CA HIS A 186 -6.14 9.56 9.53
C HIS A 186 -6.22 8.04 9.72
N ASP A 187 -6.73 7.58 10.85
CA ASP A 187 -6.92 6.17 11.19
C ASP A 187 -8.11 5.57 10.43
N ALA A 188 -7.91 4.39 9.86
CA ALA A 188 -8.91 3.66 9.10
C ALA A 188 -9.24 2.29 9.74
N THR A 189 -8.90 2.09 11.02
CA THR A 189 -9.11 0.86 11.79
C THR A 189 -10.13 1.00 12.92
#